data_AF-X1IBS7-F1
#
_entry.id   AF-X1IBS7-F1
#
_cell.length_a   1.000
_cell.length_b   1.000
_cell.length_c   1.000
_cell.angle_alpha   90.00
_cell.angle_beta   90.00
_cell.angle_gamma   90.00
#
_symmetry.space_group_name_H-M   'P 1'
#
loop_
_entity.id
_entity.type
_entity.pdbx_description
1 polymer ?
#
loop_
_entity_poly.entity_id
_entity_poly.type
_entity_poly.pdbx_seq_one_letter_code
_entity_poly.pdbx_strand_id
1 'polypeptide(L)'
;MVPTNKPLARTEYTDQIYKDEEAKFAAVAREIEQLHNQERPVLIGTVSIEKSEYLSDLLRRKGIPHQVLNAKNHEKEASIIAQAGRIEAVTVATNMAGRGVDIILGGNPEGCDSKEWGREHNRAIELGGLYIIGTEHHEARRIDNQLRGRAGRQGDPGSSRFYASLEDEIVRRFGGD
;
A
#
# COMPACT_ATOMS: atom_id res chain seq x y z
N MET A 1 -9.30 6.27 24.11
CA MET A 1 -9.02 5.24 23.08
C MET A 1 -9.98 4.10 23.29
N VAL A 2 -10.71 3.69 22.26
CA VAL A 2 -11.56 2.49 22.32
C VAL A 2 -10.68 1.27 22.02
N PRO A 3 -10.74 0.17 22.79
CA PRO A 3 -9.95 -1.02 22.54
C PRO A 3 -10.32 -1.69 21.21
N THR A 4 -9.36 -2.36 20.57
CA THR A 4 -9.61 -3.11 19.34
C THR A 4 -10.37 -4.40 19.64
N ASN A 5 -11.18 -4.85 18.68
CA ASN A 5 -11.94 -6.10 18.78
C ASN A 5 -11.03 -7.34 18.84
N LYS A 6 -9.90 -7.29 18.13
CA LYS A 6 -8.85 -8.31 18.13
C LYS A 6 -7.48 -7.66 18.31
N PRO A 7 -6.47 -8.38 18.82
CA PRO A 7 -5.10 -7.88 18.91
C PRO A 7 -4.58 -7.47 17.53
N LEU A 8 -3.81 -6.37 17.47
CA LEU A 8 -3.19 -5.92 16.23
C LEU A 8 -2.01 -6.85 15.87
N ALA A 9 -2.07 -7.47 14.70
CA ALA A 9 -1.03 -8.37 14.17
C ALA A 9 -0.25 -7.73 12.99
N ARG A 10 -0.16 -6.39 12.95
CA ARG A 10 0.60 -5.65 11.94
C ARG A 10 2.05 -5.46 12.35
N THR A 11 2.98 -5.78 11.46
CA THR A 11 4.41 -5.48 11.62
C THR A 11 4.76 -4.14 10.98
N GLU A 12 5.30 -3.21 11.75
CA GLU A 12 5.81 -1.93 11.24
C GLU A 12 7.32 -2.02 11.08
N TYR A 13 7.79 -2.12 9.83
CA TYR A 13 9.21 -2.14 9.53
C TYR A 13 9.80 -0.74 9.64
N THR A 14 11.08 -0.67 9.99
CA THR A 14 11.85 0.58 10.00
C THR A 14 11.93 1.19 8.60
N ASP A 15 11.92 2.52 8.56
CA ASP A 15 11.97 3.28 7.32
C ASP A 15 13.33 3.07 6.62
N GLN A 16 13.32 3.08 5.29
CA GLN A 16 14.54 3.04 4.48
C GLN A 16 14.80 4.40 3.86
N ILE A 17 15.99 4.96 4.14
CA ILE A 17 16.39 6.29 3.70
C ILE A 17 17.42 6.16 2.56
N TYR A 18 17.18 6.89 1.48
CA TYR A 18 18.00 6.90 0.28
C TYR A 18 18.56 8.31 0.02
N LYS A 19 19.66 8.37 -0.73
CA LYS A 19 20.33 9.64 -1.04
C LYS A 19 19.51 10.49 -2.03
N ASP A 20 18.94 9.85 -3.05
CA ASP A 20 18.22 10.49 -4.15
C ASP A 20 16.87 9.79 -4.41
N GLU A 21 15.95 10.48 -5.09
CA GLU A 21 14.63 9.92 -5.40
C GLU A 21 14.73 8.71 -6.34
N GLU A 22 15.69 8.69 -7.27
CA GLU A 22 15.86 7.58 -8.22
C GLU A 22 16.19 6.26 -7.50
N ALA A 23 17.16 6.26 -6.59
CA ALA A 23 17.51 5.10 -5.79
C ALA A 23 16.35 4.65 -4.88
N LYS A 24 15.60 5.60 -4.33
CA LYS A 24 14.39 5.33 -3.53
C LYS A 24 13.35 4.57 -4.34
N PHE A 25 12.94 5.10 -5.50
CA PHE A 25 11.92 4.48 -6.33
C PHE A 25 12.40 3.17 -6.97
N ALA A 26 13.68 3.05 -7.31
CA ALA A 26 14.27 1.79 -7.74
C ALA A 26 14.23 0.71 -6.64
N ALA A 27 14.46 1.09 -5.38
CA ALA A 27 14.29 0.19 -4.24
C ALA A 27 12.82 -0.20 -4.00
N VAL A 28 11.90 0.78 -4.03
CA VAL A 28 10.46 0.53 -3.93
C VAL A 28 9.99 -0.44 -5.02
N ALA A 29 10.38 -0.23 -6.28
CA ALA A 29 10.01 -1.10 -7.39
C ALA A 29 10.56 -2.52 -7.23
N ARG A 30 11.77 -2.68 -6.67
CA ARG A 30 12.35 -4.00 -6.34
C ARG A 30 11.59 -4.71 -5.22
N GLU A 31 11.19 -3.99 -4.16
CA GLU A 31 10.38 -4.57 -3.09
C GLU A 31 9.01 -5.02 -3.63
N ILE A 32 8.36 -4.19 -4.45
CA ILE A 32 7.07 -4.54 -5.08
C ILE A 32 7.21 -5.78 -5.96
N GLU A 33 8.27 -5.87 -6.76
CA GLU A 33 8.56 -7.05 -7.59
C GLU A 33 8.71 -8.32 -6.74
N GLN A 34 9.44 -8.25 -5.63
CA GLN A 34 9.60 -9.38 -4.71
C GLN A 34 8.27 -9.81 -4.07
N LEU A 35 7.46 -8.85 -3.62
CA LEU A 35 6.16 -9.12 -3.01
C LEU A 35 5.15 -9.66 -4.02
N HIS A 36 5.16 -9.12 -5.25
CA HIS A 36 4.30 -9.59 -6.34
C HIS A 36 4.68 -11.01 -6.77
N ASN A 37 5.98 -11.33 -6.86
CA ASN A 37 6.45 -12.70 -7.12
C ASN A 37 6.10 -13.69 -5.99
N GLN A 38 5.81 -13.18 -4.79
CA GLN A 38 5.28 -13.96 -3.66
C GLN A 38 3.75 -13.95 -3.62
N GLU A 39 3.07 -13.41 -4.64
CA GLU A 39 1.61 -13.28 -4.75
C GLU A 39 0.97 -12.40 -3.65
N ARG A 40 1.77 -11.62 -2.93
CA ARG A 40 1.29 -10.87 -1.76
C ARG A 40 0.64 -9.55 -2.20
N PRO A 41 -0.55 -9.19 -1.68
CA PRO A 41 -1.18 -7.90 -1.98
C PRO A 41 -0.37 -6.72 -1.48
N VAL A 42 -0.20 -5.70 -2.32
CA VAL A 42 0.56 -4.48 -2.02
C VAL A 42 -0.28 -3.23 -2.30
N LEU A 43 -0.35 -2.34 -1.31
CA LEU A 43 -0.87 -0.99 -1.46
C LEU A 43 0.26 0.02 -1.29
N ILE A 44 0.46 0.86 -2.30
CA ILE A 44 1.47 1.90 -2.32
C ILE A 44 0.81 3.25 -2.13
N GLY A 45 1.27 4.02 -1.14
CA GLY A 45 0.87 5.40 -0.90
C GLY A 45 1.90 6.38 -1.45
N THR A 46 1.46 7.29 -2.31
CA THR A 46 2.25 8.42 -2.83
C THR A 46 1.64 9.75 -2.40
N VAL A 47 2.49 10.79 -2.38
CA VAL A 47 2.08 12.15 -2.00
C VAL A 47 1.51 12.95 -3.18
N SER A 48 1.88 12.61 -4.42
CA SER A 48 1.49 13.35 -5.63
C SER A 48 1.15 12.42 -6.79
N ILE A 49 0.40 12.95 -7.77
CA ILE A 49 0.00 12.20 -8.97
C ILE A 49 1.23 11.93 -9.84
N GLU A 50 2.14 12.88 -9.96
CA GLU A 50 3.37 12.75 -10.76
C GLU A 50 4.22 11.58 -10.27
N LYS A 51 4.33 11.42 -8.95
CA LYS A 51 5.07 10.31 -8.32
C LYS A 51 4.36 8.97 -8.50
N SER A 52 3.02 8.96 -8.49
CA SER A 52 2.25 7.76 -8.85
C SER A 52 2.50 7.32 -10.28
N GLU A 53 2.46 8.24 -11.24
CA GLU A 53 2.69 7.96 -12.66
C GLU A 53 4.14 7.51 -12.89
N TYR A 54 5.11 8.15 -12.25
CA TYR A 54 6.52 7.73 -12.32
C TYR A 54 6.72 6.30 -11.81
N LEU A 55 6.14 5.94 -10.65
CA LEU A 55 6.20 4.58 -10.14
C LEU A 55 5.46 3.59 -11.06
N SER A 56 4.30 3.97 -11.58
CA SER A 56 3.53 3.19 -12.55
C SER A 56 4.39 2.83 -13.77
N ASP A 57 5.11 3.79 -14.34
CA ASP A 57 6.00 3.54 -15.48
C ASP A 57 7.15 2.58 -15.14
N LEU A 58 7.73 2.69 -13.94
CA LEU A 58 8.75 1.74 -13.46
C LEU A 58 8.19 0.32 -13.34
N LEU A 59 6.98 0.17 -12.79
CA LEU A 59 6.30 -1.12 -12.66
C LEU A 59 5.92 -1.72 -14.03
N ARG A 60 5.46 -0.89 -14.99
CA ARG A 60 5.19 -1.33 -16.37
C ARG A 60 6.43 -1.89 -17.04
N ARG A 61 7.59 -1.22 -16.88
CA ARG A 61 8.87 -1.70 -17.42
C ARG A 61 9.30 -3.04 -16.83
N LYS A 62 8.92 -3.32 -15.58
CA LYS A 62 9.14 -4.60 -14.91
C LYS A 62 8.09 -5.66 -15.23
N GLY A 63 7.04 -5.31 -15.98
CA GLY A 63 5.96 -6.24 -16.33
C GLY A 63 5.00 -6.55 -15.18
N ILE A 64 4.96 -5.71 -14.13
CA ILE A 64 4.11 -5.92 -12.95
C ILE A 64 2.73 -5.29 -13.21
N PRO A 65 1.64 -6.07 -13.27
CA PRO A 65 0.29 -5.53 -13.37
C PRO A 65 -0.07 -4.73 -12.13
N HIS A 66 -0.56 -3.51 -12.30
CA HIS A 66 -0.94 -2.65 -11.20
C HIS A 66 -2.09 -1.72 -11.57
N GLN A 67 -2.75 -1.18 -10.55
CA GLN A 67 -3.80 -0.18 -10.69
C GLN A 67 -3.34 1.14 -10.07
N VAL A 68 -3.63 2.26 -10.74
CA VAL A 68 -3.28 3.62 -10.27
C VAL A 68 -4.56 4.38 -9.93
N LEU A 69 -4.60 4.97 -8.74
CA LEU A 69 -5.75 5.71 -8.23
C LEU A 69 -5.33 7.15 -7.95
N ASN A 70 -5.93 8.06 -8.71
CA ASN A 70 -5.53 9.47 -8.77
C ASN A 70 -6.56 10.41 -8.11
N ALA A 71 -7.52 9.88 -7.34
CA ALA A 71 -8.60 10.65 -6.68
C ALA A 71 -9.49 11.43 -7.66
N LYS A 72 -9.65 10.94 -8.90
CA LYS A 72 -10.48 11.58 -9.95
C LYS A 72 -11.89 11.00 -10.01
N ASN A 73 -12.06 9.72 -9.69
CA ASN A 73 -13.36 9.06 -9.79
C ASN A 73 -13.62 8.14 -8.58
N HIS A 74 -14.32 8.68 -7.58
CA HIS A 74 -14.47 8.02 -6.28
C HIS A 74 -15.19 6.67 -6.33
N GLU A 75 -16.22 6.50 -7.17
CA GLU A 75 -16.99 5.23 -7.22
C GLU A 75 -16.16 4.09 -7.84
N LYS A 76 -15.46 4.37 -8.95
CA LYS A 76 -14.60 3.37 -9.60
C LYS A 76 -13.36 3.07 -8.78
N GLU A 77 -12.79 4.08 -8.10
CA GLU A 77 -11.64 3.86 -7.23
C GLU A 77 -12.02 3.06 -5.99
N ALA A 78 -13.24 3.23 -5.48
CA ALA A 78 -13.74 2.44 -4.36
C ALA A 78 -13.82 0.95 -4.70
N SER A 79 -14.31 0.59 -5.88
CA SER A 79 -14.36 -0.81 -6.30
C SER A 79 -12.96 -1.40 -6.47
N ILE A 80 -11.99 -0.64 -6.97
CA ILE A 80 -10.60 -1.10 -7.08
C ILE A 80 -9.97 -1.32 -5.69
N ILE A 81 -10.15 -0.37 -4.77
CA ILE A 81 -9.60 -0.46 -3.41
C ILE A 81 -10.21 -1.63 -2.64
N ALA A 82 -11.52 -1.87 -2.79
CA ALA A 82 -12.18 -3.01 -2.17
C ALA A 82 -11.59 -4.36 -2.66
N GLN A 83 -10.97 -4.38 -3.84
CA GLN A 83 -10.30 -5.54 -4.41
C GLN A 83 -8.78 -5.54 -4.20
N ALA A 84 -8.20 -4.52 -3.56
CA ALA A 84 -6.75 -4.40 -3.35
C ALA A 84 -6.16 -5.46 -2.39
N GLY A 85 -7.01 -6.18 -1.65
CA GLY A 85 -6.60 -7.28 -0.77
C GLY A 85 -6.54 -8.65 -1.43
N ARG A 86 -6.84 -8.75 -2.74
CA ARG A 86 -6.70 -9.99 -3.52
C ARG A 86 -5.24 -10.37 -3.70
N ILE A 87 -4.97 -11.65 -3.87
CA ILE A 87 -3.61 -12.13 -4.17
C ILE A 87 -3.07 -11.48 -5.45
N GLU A 88 -1.76 -11.27 -5.51
CA GLU A 88 -1.02 -10.61 -6.60
C GLU A 88 -1.39 -9.13 -6.85
N ALA A 89 -2.40 -8.58 -6.17
CA ALA A 89 -2.88 -7.23 -6.42
C ALA A 89 -1.85 -6.17 -6.01
N VAL A 90 -1.50 -5.30 -6.96
CA VAL A 90 -0.64 -4.13 -6.73
C VAL A 90 -1.46 -2.87 -7.00
N THR A 91 -1.67 -2.06 -5.97
CA THR A 91 -2.46 -0.83 -6.07
C THR A 91 -1.61 0.37 -5.68
N VAL A 92 -1.44 1.33 -6.58
CA VAL A 92 -0.81 2.63 -6.33
C VAL A 92 -1.91 3.64 -6.08
N ALA A 93 -1.90 4.27 -4.90
CA ALA A 93 -2.88 5.24 -4.49
C ALA A 93 -2.19 6.54 -4.09
N THR A 94 -2.65 7.66 -4.66
CA THR A 94 -2.37 8.95 -4.03
C THR A 94 -3.10 8.99 -2.70
N ASN A 95 -2.51 9.65 -1.72
CA ASN A 95 -2.89 9.64 -0.31
C ASN A 95 -4.39 9.87 0.03
N MET A 96 -5.18 10.39 -0.90
CA MET A 96 -6.62 10.64 -0.75
C MET A 96 -7.52 9.55 -1.40
N ALA A 97 -6.98 8.74 -2.30
CA ALA A 97 -7.75 7.74 -3.04
C ALA A 97 -8.18 6.58 -2.13
N GLY A 98 -9.43 6.13 -2.28
CA GLY A 98 -9.96 5.00 -1.50
C GLY A 98 -10.26 5.30 -0.03
N ARG A 99 -10.38 6.57 0.39
CA ARG A 99 -10.78 6.93 1.75
C ARG A 99 -12.20 6.43 2.05
N GLY A 100 -12.36 5.76 3.19
CA GLY A 100 -13.67 5.22 3.62
C GLY A 100 -14.01 3.84 3.05
N VAL A 101 -13.13 3.25 2.23
CA VAL A 101 -13.28 1.89 1.71
C VAL A 101 -12.40 0.93 2.48
N ASP A 102 -12.99 -0.16 2.95
CA ASP A 102 -12.29 -1.21 3.65
C ASP A 102 -11.60 -2.16 2.66
N ILE A 103 -10.34 -2.46 2.94
CA ILE A 103 -9.56 -3.45 2.19
C ILE A 103 -9.63 -4.75 2.97
N ILE A 104 -10.31 -5.73 2.39
CA ILE A 104 -10.48 -7.05 2.97
C ILE A 104 -9.51 -8.00 2.26
N LEU A 105 -8.77 -8.81 3.02
CA LEU A 105 -7.90 -9.83 2.43
C LEU A 105 -8.76 -10.83 1.63
N GLY A 106 -8.33 -11.18 0.42
CA GLY A 106 -9.13 -11.95 -0.54
C GLY A 106 -10.15 -11.13 -1.34
N GLY A 107 -10.21 -9.80 -1.16
CA GLY A 107 -11.11 -8.90 -1.90
C GLY A 107 -12.51 -8.79 -1.30
N ASN A 108 -13.38 -7.99 -1.93
CA ASN A 108 -14.78 -7.85 -1.50
C ASN A 108 -15.54 -9.16 -1.77
N PRO A 109 -16.17 -9.79 -0.76
CA PRO A 109 -16.91 -11.04 -0.94
C PRO A 109 -18.23 -10.90 -1.73
N GLU A 110 -18.71 -9.67 -1.98
CA GLU A 110 -19.95 -9.46 -2.72
C GLU A 110 -19.90 -10.05 -4.13
N GLY A 111 -20.83 -10.96 -4.42
CA GLY A 111 -20.96 -11.59 -5.74
C GLY A 111 -19.98 -12.75 -5.99
N CYS A 112 -19.18 -13.15 -5.01
CA CYS A 112 -18.25 -14.29 -5.09
C CYS A 112 -18.85 -15.56 -4.45
N ASP A 113 -18.40 -16.74 -4.89
CA ASP A 113 -18.67 -17.97 -4.14
C ASP A 113 -17.95 -17.94 -2.79
N SER A 114 -18.66 -18.25 -1.71
CA SER A 114 -18.12 -18.16 -0.35
C SER A 114 -16.92 -19.08 -0.12
N LYS A 115 -16.85 -20.24 -0.79
CA LYS A 115 -15.72 -21.17 -0.64
C LYS A 115 -14.50 -20.67 -1.39
N GLU A 116 -14.69 -20.11 -2.58
CA GLU A 116 -13.61 -19.52 -3.37
C GLU A 116 -13.01 -18.32 -2.65
N TRP A 117 -13.84 -17.40 -2.18
CA TRP A 117 -13.41 -16.24 -1.40
C TRP A 117 -12.65 -16.68 -0.13
N GLY A 118 -13.16 -17.68 0.59
CA GLY A 118 -12.49 -18.21 1.77
C GLY A 118 -11.09 -18.77 1.50
N ARG A 119 -10.87 -19.41 0.34
CA ARG A 119 -9.54 -19.88 -0.08
C ARG A 119 -8.61 -18.71 -0.38
N GLU A 120 -9.09 -17.71 -1.11
CA GLU A 120 -8.28 -16.55 -1.47
C GLU A 120 -7.92 -15.72 -0.23
N HIS A 121 -8.87 -15.53 0.69
CA HIS A 121 -8.67 -14.88 1.98
C HIS A 121 -7.60 -15.60 2.82
N ASN A 122 -7.72 -16.92 2.98
CA ASN A 122 -6.74 -17.71 3.74
C ASN A 122 -5.35 -17.65 3.09
N ARG A 123 -5.29 -17.72 1.75
CA ARG A 123 -4.02 -17.59 1.02
C ARG A 123 -3.39 -16.22 1.26
N ALA A 124 -4.15 -15.14 1.20
CA ALA A 124 -3.65 -13.80 1.49
C ALA A 124 -3.12 -13.69 2.94
N ILE A 125 -3.77 -14.33 3.92
CA ILE A 125 -3.28 -14.40 5.30
C ILE A 125 -1.94 -15.16 5.37
N GLU A 126 -1.83 -16.33 4.73
CA GLU A 126 -0.61 -17.15 4.69
C GLU A 126 0.58 -16.41 4.09
N LEU A 127 0.32 -15.55 3.10
CA LEU A 127 1.33 -14.68 2.47
C LEU A 127 1.73 -13.48 3.34
N GLY A 128 1.19 -13.35 4.55
CA GLY A 128 1.48 -12.27 5.49
C GLY A 128 0.54 -11.07 5.40
N GLY A 129 -0.58 -11.21 4.69
CA GLY A 129 -1.61 -10.18 4.52
C GLY A 129 -1.15 -8.97 3.72
N LEU A 130 -1.91 -7.86 3.81
CA LEU A 130 -1.67 -6.65 3.03
C LEU A 130 -0.33 -6.00 3.42
N TYR A 131 0.49 -5.70 2.42
CA TYR A 131 1.72 -4.93 2.58
C TYR A 131 1.48 -3.46 2.17
N ILE A 132 1.81 -2.54 3.06
CA ILE A 132 1.73 -1.09 2.83
C ILE A 132 3.12 -0.53 2.55
N ILE A 133 3.27 0.17 1.42
CA ILE A 133 4.47 0.94 1.10
C ILE A 133 4.12 2.43 1.14
N GLY A 134 4.73 3.17 2.05
CA GLY A 134 4.77 4.63 1.96
C GLY A 134 5.98 5.05 1.15
N THR A 135 5.78 5.78 0.04
CA THR A 135 6.92 6.26 -0.76
C THR A 135 7.60 7.49 -0.18
N GLU A 136 6.91 8.20 0.74
CA GLU A 136 7.36 9.40 1.47
C GLU A 136 6.56 9.54 2.78
N HIS A 137 7.06 10.39 3.67
CA HIS A 137 6.32 10.83 4.85
C HIS A 137 5.52 12.10 4.58
N HIS A 138 4.38 12.20 5.26
CA HIS A 138 3.58 13.41 5.28
C HIS A 138 3.99 14.32 6.44
N GLU A 139 3.75 15.63 6.30
CA GLU A 139 4.01 16.61 7.36
C GLU A 139 3.31 16.22 8.68
N ALA A 140 2.10 15.67 8.57
CA ALA A 140 1.36 15.18 9.72
C ALA A 140 1.45 13.65 9.83
N ARG A 141 2.12 13.16 10.88
CA ARG A 141 2.21 11.72 11.21
C ARG A 141 0.87 10.99 11.23
N ARG A 142 -0.24 11.69 11.52
CA ARG A 142 -1.59 11.10 11.49
C ARG A 142 -1.97 10.53 10.12
N ILE A 143 -1.40 11.08 9.06
CA ILE A 143 -1.70 10.70 7.68
C ILE A 143 -0.97 9.40 7.36
N ASP A 144 0.32 9.31 7.70
CA ASP A 144 1.09 8.07 7.59
C ASP A 144 0.43 6.93 8.40
N ASN A 145 -0.05 7.23 9.61
CA ASN A 145 -0.73 6.26 10.45
C ASN A 145 -2.09 5.80 9.86
N GLN A 146 -2.78 6.66 9.11
CA GLN A 146 -3.97 6.26 8.36
C GLN A 146 -3.63 5.29 7.22
N LEU A 147 -2.52 5.53 6.52
CA LEU A 147 -2.03 4.63 5.49
C LEU A 147 -1.62 3.27 6.08
N ARG A 148 -0.82 3.26 7.15
CA ARG A 148 -0.48 2.02 7.90
C ARG A 148 -1.75 1.28 8.36
N GLY A 149 -2.74 2.04 8.84
CA GLY A 149 -4.06 1.58 9.29
C GLY A 149 -4.89 0.82 8.25
N ARG A 150 -4.50 0.85 6.96
CA ARG A 150 -5.14 0.05 5.91
C ARG A 150 -4.85 -1.44 6.02
N ALA A 151 -3.71 -1.82 6.62
CA ALA A 151 -3.36 -3.21 6.89
C ALA A 151 -3.56 -3.59 8.36
N GLY A 152 -3.75 -4.90 8.59
CA GLY A 152 -3.92 -5.49 9.93
C GLY A 152 -5.27 -5.21 10.57
N ARG A 153 -6.34 -5.07 9.77
CA ARG A 153 -7.72 -4.90 10.27
C ARG A 153 -8.20 -6.21 10.88
N GLN A 154 -9.04 -6.14 11.92
CA GLN A 154 -9.61 -7.32 12.58
C GLN A 154 -8.59 -8.41 12.98
N GLY A 155 -7.37 -8.00 13.35
CA GLY A 155 -6.31 -8.91 13.76
C GLY A 155 -5.68 -9.70 12.61
N ASP A 156 -5.98 -9.36 11.36
CA ASP A 156 -5.31 -9.92 10.18
C ASP A 156 -3.82 -9.61 10.23
N PRO A 157 -2.97 -10.48 9.66
CA PRO A 157 -1.57 -10.14 9.45
C PRO A 157 -1.47 -8.98 8.45
N GLY A 158 -0.39 -8.24 8.56
CA GLY A 158 -0.08 -7.19 7.60
C GLY A 158 1.27 -6.59 7.93
N SER A 159 1.80 -5.80 7.00
CA SER A 159 3.00 -5.04 7.29
C SER A 159 3.02 -3.69 6.62
N SER A 160 3.83 -2.78 7.14
CA SER A 160 4.07 -1.49 6.51
C SER A 160 5.55 -1.13 6.54
N ARG A 161 6.03 -0.50 5.47
CA ARG A 161 7.36 0.12 5.41
C ARG A 161 7.26 1.46 4.70
N PHE A 162 7.98 2.46 5.19
CA PHE A 162 8.14 3.74 4.50
C PHE A 162 9.52 3.85 3.89
N TYR A 163 9.57 4.57 2.79
CA TYR A 163 10.77 4.94 2.06
C TYR A 163 10.88 6.46 2.09
N ALA A 164 12.09 6.97 2.23
CA ALA A 164 12.37 8.40 2.20
C ALA A 164 13.64 8.66 1.40
N SER A 165 13.72 9.83 0.79
CA SER A 165 14.90 10.37 0.12
C SER A 165 15.33 11.66 0.79
N LEU A 166 16.62 11.97 0.79
CA LEU A 166 17.12 13.30 1.18
C LEU A 166 16.59 14.41 0.26
N GLU A 167 16.11 14.06 -0.92
CA GLU A 167 15.51 14.97 -1.90
C GLU A 167 14.00 15.18 -1.68
N ASP A 168 13.36 14.39 -0.82
CA ASP A 168 11.94 14.52 -0.54
C ASP A 168 11.65 15.89 0.07
N GLU A 169 10.50 16.46 -0.30
CA GLU A 169 10.13 17.84 0.07
C GLU A 169 10.11 18.03 1.60
N ILE A 170 9.63 17.02 2.34
CA ILE A 170 9.62 17.03 3.80
C ILE A 170 11.03 16.98 4.39
N VAL A 171 11.91 16.15 3.84
CA VAL A 171 13.28 16.02 4.36
C VAL A 171 14.06 17.29 4.09
N ARG A 172 13.89 17.92 2.92
CA ARG A 172 14.49 19.24 2.63
C ARG A 172 13.99 20.34 3.57
N ARG A 173 12.69 20.38 3.87
CA ARG A 173 12.12 21.40 4.78
C ARG A 173 12.61 21.29 6.22
N PHE A 174 12.89 20.07 6.70
CA PHE A 174 13.31 19.82 8.09
C PHE A 174 14.80 19.49 8.25
N GLY A 175 15.51 19.25 7.16
CA GLY A 175 16.93 18.88 7.13
C GLY A 175 17.90 20.06 7.31
N GLY A 176 17.45 21.28 7.07
CA GLY A 176 18.28 22.49 7.14
C GLY A 176 19.33 22.57 6.02
N ASP A 177 19.70 23.80 5.65
CA ASP A 177 20.86 24.06 4.78
C ASP A 177 22.18 23.59 5.43
#